data_AF-A0A9X8ZXZ6-F1
#
_entry.id   AF-A0A9X8ZXZ6-F1
#
_cell.length_a   1.000
_cell.length_b   1.000
_cell.length_c   1.000
_cell.angle_alpha   90.00
_cell.angle_beta   90.00
_cell.angle_gamma   90.00
#
_symmetry.space_group_name_H-M   'P 1'
#
loop_
_entity.id
_entity.type
_entity.pdbx_description
1 polymer ?
#
loop_
_entity_poly.entity_id
_entity_poly.type
_entity_poly.pdbx_seq_one_letter_code
_entity_poly.pdbx_strand_id
1 'polypeptide(L)'
;MKRINIRMSPPRVLTLAFIMLSLIGTCLLKLPIATTTSISWLDALFTTVSACTVTGLGVVDTGKVFTLFGQCVILTLIQVGGLGIMSFAVLIAIMLGRKIGLQNRILLQQALNQTNIGGVIRLAKALFLFSF
;
A
#
# COMPACT_ATOMS: atom_id res chain seq x y z
N MET A 1 -22.61 8.68 12.07
CA MET A 1 -21.51 8.36 11.12
C MET A 1 -20.57 9.56 11.04
N LYS A 2 -19.46 9.55 11.80
CA LYS A 2 -18.49 10.66 11.80
C LYS A 2 -17.82 10.77 10.43
N ARG A 3 -18.12 11.84 9.69
CA ARG A 3 -17.42 12.20 8.46
C ARG A 3 -15.97 12.50 8.85
N ILE A 4 -15.04 11.65 8.46
CA ILE A 4 -13.61 11.94 8.60
C ILE A 4 -13.33 13.11 7.64
N ASN A 5 -13.44 14.33 8.15
CA ASN A 5 -13.24 15.55 7.39
C ASN A 5 -11.74 15.88 7.39
N ILE A 6 -10.97 15.12 6.60
CA ILE A 6 -9.55 15.37 6.43
C ILE A 6 -9.40 16.60 5.52
N ARG A 7 -9.31 17.80 6.11
CA ARG A 7 -8.85 19.02 5.41
C ARG A 7 -7.33 18.96 5.17
N MET A 8 -6.84 17.92 4.52
CA MET A 8 -5.41 17.80 4.19
C MET A 8 -5.22 17.81 2.69
N SER A 9 -4.13 18.43 2.25
CA SER A 9 -3.72 18.40 0.86
C SER A 9 -3.46 16.95 0.42
N PRO A 10 -3.80 16.59 -0.83
CA PRO A 10 -3.55 15.26 -1.38
C PRO A 10 -2.19 14.64 -1.05
N PRO A 11 -1.05 15.36 -1.19
CA PRO A 11 0.25 14.77 -0.89
C PRO A 11 0.39 14.35 0.56
N ARG A 12 -0.18 15.11 1.52
CA ARG A 12 -0.13 14.75 2.94
C ARG A 12 -0.90 13.47 3.23
N VAL A 13 -2.03 13.25 2.56
CA VAL A 13 -2.81 12.01 2.74
C VAL A 13 -2.02 10.82 2.19
N LEU A 14 -1.33 10.97 1.05
CA LEU A 14 -0.44 9.94 0.50
C LEU A 14 0.69 9.61 1.47
N THR A 15 1.40 10.62 1.97
CA THR A 15 2.51 10.43 2.91
C THR A 15 2.05 9.74 4.20
N LEU A 16 0.91 10.17 4.76
CA LEU A 16 0.36 9.55 5.96
C LEU A 16 -0.02 8.09 5.73
N ALA A 17 -0.67 7.79 4.60
CA ALA A 17 -1.04 6.42 4.25
C ALA A 17 0.19 5.53 4.05
N PHE A 18 1.25 6.05 3.43
CA PHE A 18 2.53 5.35 3.27
C PHE A 18 3.20 5.04 4.61
N ILE A 19 3.25 6.02 5.52
CA ILE A 19 3.82 5.83 6.86
C ILE A 19 3.01 4.78 7.63
N MET A 20 1.68 4.87 7.62
CA MET A 20 0.82 3.90 8.31
C MET A 20 0.98 2.49 7.76
N LEU A 21 1.01 2.32 6.43
CA LEU A 21 1.22 1.03 5.80
C LEU A 21 2.61 0.47 6.14
N SER A 22 3.64 1.31 6.14
CA SER A 22 5.01 0.91 6.48
C SER A 22 5.14 0.47 7.94
N LEU A 23 4.45 1.16 8.87
CA LEU A 23 4.42 0.75 10.28
C LEU A 23 3.68 -0.59 10.46
N ILE A 24 2.54 -0.77 9.79
CA ILE A 24 1.77 -2.02 9.84
C ILE A 24 2.59 -3.18 9.28
N GLY A 25 3.23 -3.00 8.12
CA GLY A 25 4.09 -4.02 7.52
C GLY A 25 5.29 -4.37 8.40
N THR A 26 5.90 -3.36 9.05
CA THR A 26 7.02 -3.58 9.98
C THR A 26 6.59 -4.41 11.17
N CYS A 27 5.45 -4.08 11.78
CA CYS A 27 4.89 -4.87 12.86
C CYS A 27 4.59 -6.31 12.42
N LEU A 28 3.96 -6.49 11.25
CA LEU A 28 3.65 -7.81 10.68
C LEU A 28 4.91 -8.66 10.46
N LEU A 29 5.97 -8.07 9.91
CA LEU A 29 7.24 -8.77 9.69
C LEU A 29 8.02 -9.03 10.98
N LYS A 30 7.73 -8.29 12.06
CA LYS A 30 8.38 -8.49 13.36
C LYS A 30 7.73 -9.61 14.19
N LEU A 31 6.57 -10.14 13.77
CA LEU A 31 5.96 -11.28 14.44
C LEU A 31 6.87 -12.53 14.37
N PRO A 32 6.92 -13.37 15.41
CA PRO A 32 7.74 -14.58 15.43
C PRO A 32 7.32 -15.60 14.35
N ILE A 33 6.09 -15.51 13.85
CA ILE A 33 5.58 -16.37 12.77
C ILE A 33 6.15 -15.94 11.41
N ALA A 34 6.58 -14.68 11.26
CA ALA A 34 7.07 -14.13 10.00
C ALA A 34 8.55 -14.40 9.74
N THR A 35 9.34 -14.67 10.78
CA THR A 35 10.80 -14.76 10.68
C THR A 35 11.33 -16.03 11.32
N THR A 36 12.25 -16.72 10.64
CA THR A 36 12.97 -17.90 11.18
C THR A 36 14.07 -17.49 12.16
N THR A 37 14.66 -16.31 11.97
CA THR A 37 15.69 -15.72 12.83
C THR A 37 15.26 -14.35 13.33
N SER A 38 15.78 -13.92 14.48
CA SER A 38 15.46 -12.60 15.02
C SER A 38 16.11 -11.50 14.18
N ILE A 39 15.31 -10.72 13.47
CA ILE A 39 15.75 -9.52 12.73
C ILE A 39 15.69 -8.26 13.60
N SER A 40 16.49 -7.23 13.31
CA SER A 40 16.38 -5.95 14.01
C SER A 40 15.11 -5.19 13.59
N TRP A 41 14.67 -4.22 14.41
CA TRP A 41 13.55 -3.35 14.03
C TRP A 41 13.84 -2.53 12.78
N LEU A 42 15.10 -2.15 12.58
CA LEU A 42 15.55 -1.36 11.44
C LEU A 42 15.50 -2.21 10.16
N ASP A 43 15.90 -3.48 10.22
CA ASP A 43 15.83 -4.40 9.08
C ASP A 43 14.38 -4.68 8.66
N ALA A 44 13.48 -4.86 9.64
CA ALA A 44 12.06 -5.05 9.40
C ALA A 44 11.43 -3.81 8.73
N LEU A 45 11.78 -2.61 9.22
CA LEU A 45 11.32 -1.35 8.65
C LEU A 45 11.86 -1.15 7.23
N PHE A 46 13.16 -1.38 7.02
CA PHE A 46 13.79 -1.24 5.72
C PHE A 46 13.17 -2.20 4.70
N THR A 47 13.02 -3.47 5.07
CA THR A 47 12.39 -4.49 4.21
C THR A 47 10.96 -4.09 3.85
N THR A 48 10.19 -3.59 4.83
CA THR A 48 8.82 -3.14 4.60
C THR A 48 8.77 -1.95 3.63
N VAL A 49 9.60 -0.93 3.86
CA VAL A 49 9.65 0.28 3.02
C VAL A 49 10.06 -0.08 1.60
N SER A 50 11.12 -0.89 1.45
CA SER A 50 11.62 -1.36 0.15
C SER A 50 10.57 -2.17 -0.63
N ALA A 51 9.81 -3.02 0.06
CA ALA A 51 8.69 -3.75 -0.53
C ALA A 51 7.57 -2.81 -0.98
N CYS A 52 7.15 -1.87 -0.12
CA CYS A 52 6.12 -0.86 -0.43
C CYS A 52 6.51 0.07 -1.59
N THR A 53 7.80 0.39 -1.75
CA THR A 53 8.29 1.22 -2.86
C THR A 53 8.71 0.40 -4.08
N VAL A 54 8.58 -0.92 -4.01
CA VAL A 54 8.97 -1.88 -5.08
C VAL A 54 10.42 -1.68 -5.53
N THR A 55 11.31 -1.33 -4.59
CA THR A 55 12.73 -1.05 -4.89
C THR A 55 13.53 -2.33 -5.03
N GLY A 56 13.16 -3.38 -4.30
CA GLY A 56 13.79 -4.71 -4.40
C GLY A 56 15.09 -4.86 -3.61
N LEU A 57 15.40 -3.93 -2.70
CA LEU A 57 16.56 -4.02 -1.80
C LEU A 57 16.19 -4.72 -0.50
N GLY A 58 17.04 -5.63 -0.02
CA GLY A 58 16.89 -6.29 1.28
C GLY A 58 18.17 -6.19 2.09
N VAL A 59 18.06 -5.91 3.39
CA VAL A 59 19.20 -5.94 4.33
C VAL A 59 19.54 -7.39 4.71
N VAL A 60 18.54 -8.27 4.64
CA VAL A 60 18.64 -9.70 4.95
C VAL A 60 18.12 -10.52 3.78
N ASP A 61 18.59 -11.77 3.66
CA ASP A 61 18.16 -12.71 2.62
C ASP A 61 16.68 -13.08 2.81
N THR A 62 15.83 -12.59 1.91
CA THR A 62 14.38 -12.73 2.01
C THR A 62 13.92 -14.19 1.98
N GLY A 63 14.63 -15.05 1.23
CA GLY A 63 14.26 -16.46 1.05
C GLY A 63 14.62 -17.33 2.24
N LYS A 64 15.65 -16.95 3.00
CA LYS A 64 16.11 -17.72 4.19
C LYS A 64 15.52 -17.23 5.49
N VAL A 65 15.36 -15.91 5.64
CA VAL A 65 15.01 -15.28 6.91
C VAL A 65 13.50 -15.19 7.12
N PHE A 66 12.73 -14.94 6.06
CA PHE A 66 11.27 -14.87 6.18
C PHE A 66 10.63 -16.23 5.92
N THR A 67 9.69 -16.59 6.78
CA THR A 67 8.82 -17.76 6.59
C THR A 67 7.86 -17.52 5.42
N LEU A 68 7.10 -18.55 5.04
CA LEU A 68 6.00 -18.40 4.08
C LEU A 68 5.04 -17.26 4.46
N PHE A 69 4.73 -17.10 5.75
CA PHE A 69 3.90 -15.98 6.21
C PHE A 69 4.57 -14.62 5.94
N GLY A 70 5.85 -14.47 6.30
CA GLY A 70 6.59 -13.23 6.06
C GLY A 70 6.71 -12.92 4.55
N GLN A 71 6.95 -13.93 3.73
CA GLN A 71 6.99 -13.79 2.27
C GLN A 71 5.63 -13.35 1.70
N CYS A 72 4.51 -13.91 2.18
CA CYS A 72 3.18 -13.45 1.80
C CYS A 72 2.92 -11.99 2.19
N VAL A 73 3.40 -11.56 3.37
CA VAL A 73 3.32 -10.15 3.79
C VAL A 73 4.11 -9.27 2.82
N ILE A 74 5.36 -9.63 2.48
CA ILE A 74 6.20 -8.88 1.54
C ILE A 74 5.54 -8.80 0.16
N LEU A 75 5.02 -9.91 -0.37
CA LEU A 75 4.32 -9.93 -1.66
C LEU A 75 3.09 -9.01 -1.64
N THR A 76 2.34 -9.00 -0.55
CA THR A 76 1.18 -8.11 -0.39
C THR A 76 1.62 -6.65 -0.38
N LEU A 77 2.70 -6.32 0.33
CA LEU A 77 3.26 -4.96 0.37
C LEU A 77 3.75 -4.51 -1.02
N ILE A 78 4.39 -5.40 -1.79
CA ILE A 78 4.80 -5.14 -3.17
C ILE A 78 3.58 -4.83 -4.05
N GLN A 79 2.49 -5.59 -3.93
CA GLN A 79 1.30 -5.36 -4.75
C GLN A 79 0.59 -4.06 -4.40
N VAL A 80 0.46 -3.76 -3.10
CA VAL A 80 -0.11 -2.49 -2.64
C VAL A 80 0.77 -1.30 -3.07
N GLY A 81 2.08 -1.49 -3.03
CA GLY A 81 3.08 -0.51 -3.49
C GLY A 81 3.02 -0.24 -4.99
N GLY A 82 3.02 -1.30 -5.80
CA GLY A 82 3.09 -1.23 -7.26
C GLY A 82 1.86 -0.59 -7.91
N LEU A 83 0.67 -0.83 -7.36
CA LEU A 83 -0.56 -0.14 -7.80
C LEU A 83 -0.64 1.31 -7.30
N GLY A 84 0.15 1.66 -6.29
CA GLY A 84 0.06 2.90 -5.54
C GLY A 84 -1.00 2.83 -4.44
N ILE A 85 -0.63 3.29 -3.24
CA ILE A 85 -1.44 3.18 -2.01
C ILE A 85 -2.83 3.80 -2.18
N MET A 86 -2.94 4.92 -2.89
CA MET A 86 -4.23 5.58 -3.13
C MET A 86 -5.12 4.81 -4.09
N SER A 87 -4.54 4.22 -5.14
CA SER A 87 -5.28 3.36 -6.06
C SER A 87 -5.89 2.20 -5.29
N PHE A 88 -5.08 1.55 -4.46
CA PHE A 88 -5.51 0.43 -3.62
C PHE A 88 -6.63 0.81 -2.64
N ALA A 89 -6.49 1.95 -1.94
CA ALA A 89 -7.50 2.44 -1.00
C ALA A 89 -8.84 2.75 -1.67
N VAL A 90 -8.81 3.39 -2.85
CA VAL A 90 -10.04 3.72 -3.59
C VAL A 90 -10.68 2.45 -4.17
N LEU A 91 -9.90 1.47 -4.62
CA LEU A 91 -10.38 0.18 -5.08
C LEU A 91 -11.11 -0.61 -4.00
N ILE A 92 -10.55 -0.68 -2.79
CA ILE A 92 -11.21 -1.29 -1.63
C ILE A 92 -12.54 -0.59 -1.35
N ALA A 93 -12.58 0.74 -1.39
CA ALA A 93 -13.82 1.49 -1.19
C ALA A 93 -14.89 1.16 -2.24
N ILE A 94 -14.49 0.93 -3.50
CA ILE A 94 -15.40 0.50 -4.58
C ILE A 94 -15.93 -0.90 -4.32
N MET A 95 -15.05 -1.85 -3.96
CA MET A 95 -15.45 -3.24 -3.68
C MET A 95 -16.42 -3.34 -2.51
N LEU A 96 -16.26 -2.48 -1.50
CA LEU A 96 -17.18 -2.36 -0.36
C LEU A 96 -18.51 -1.64 -0.71
N GLY A 97 -18.77 -1.35 -1.99
CA GLY A 97 -20.01 -0.71 -2.44
C GLY A 97 -20.15 0.76 -2.05
N ARG A 98 -19.07 1.43 -1.61
CA ARG A 98 -19.15 2.83 -1.21
C ARG A 98 -19.17 3.75 -2.43
N LYS A 99 -20.09 4.72 -2.41
CA LYS A 99 -20.14 5.78 -3.43
C LYS A 99 -18.88 6.65 -3.33
N ILE A 100 -18.12 6.74 -4.43
CA ILE A 100 -16.94 7.60 -4.51
C ILE A 100 -17.35 9.04 -4.82
N GLY A 101 -17.11 9.95 -3.86
CA GLY A 101 -17.26 11.39 -4.03
C GLY A 101 -16.15 12.03 -4.88
N LEU A 102 -16.36 13.28 -5.29
CA LEU A 102 -15.46 14.02 -6.19
C LEU A 102 -14.02 14.12 -5.65
N GLN A 103 -13.85 14.37 -4.34
CA GLN A 103 -12.53 14.48 -3.71
C GLN A 103 -11.70 13.20 -3.87
N ASN A 104 -12.30 12.02 -3.67
CA ASN A 104 -11.61 10.74 -3.85
C ASN A 104 -11.22 10.49 -5.31
N ARG A 105 -12.00 11.01 -6.27
CA ARG A 105 -11.66 10.93 -7.70
C ARG A 105 -10.49 11.84 -8.06
N ILE A 106 -10.42 13.04 -7.48
CA ILE A 106 -9.29 13.98 -7.65
C ILE A 106 -8.01 13.37 -7.06
N LEU A 107 -8.10 12.76 -5.88
CA LEU A 107 -6.98 12.06 -5.26
C LEU A 107 -6.48 10.90 -6.11
N LEU A 108 -7.40 10.08 -6.65
CA LEU A 108 -7.07 8.96 -7.52
C LEU A 108 -6.46 9.44 -8.85
N GLN A 109 -6.98 10.53 -9.41
CA GLN A 109 -6.43 11.15 -10.60
C GLN A 109 -4.97 11.55 -10.39
N GLN A 110 -4.68 12.26 -9.28
CA GLN A 110 -3.31 12.67 -8.95
C GLN A 110 -2.40 11.48 -8.68
N ALA A 111 -2.89 10.44 -8.01
CA ALA A 111 -2.13 9.22 -7.75
C ALA A 111 -1.78 8.45 -9.02
N LEU A 112 -2.70 8.39 -9.99
CA LEU A 112 -2.49 7.77 -11.30
C LEU A 112 -1.86 8.73 -12.34
N ASN A 113 -1.46 9.93 -11.90
CA ASN A 113 -0.92 11.00 -12.73
C ASN A 113 -1.76 11.29 -14.00
N GLN A 114 -3.09 11.27 -13.85
CA GLN A 114 -4.04 11.52 -14.94
C GLN A 114 -4.37 13.01 -15.04
N THR A 115 -4.72 13.48 -16.23
CA THR A 115 -5.12 14.88 -16.46
C THR A 115 -6.62 15.10 -16.34
N ASN A 116 -7.42 14.04 -16.53
CA ASN A 116 -8.88 14.11 -16.50
C ASN A 116 -9.45 13.25 -15.35
N ILE A 117 -10.50 13.75 -14.69
CA ILE A 117 -11.23 13.04 -13.63
C ILE A 117 -12.20 12.01 -14.22
N GLY A 118 -12.64 12.24 -15.47
CA GLY A 118 -13.52 11.32 -16.20
C GLY A 118 -12.84 9.97 -16.42
N GLY A 119 -13.53 8.87 -16.06
CA GLY A 119 -13.04 7.52 -16.33
C GLY A 119 -11.94 6.99 -15.40
N VAL A 120 -11.41 7.79 -14.47
CA VAL A 120 -10.35 7.36 -13.52
C VAL A 120 -10.75 6.14 -12.70
N ILE A 121 -12.03 6.01 -12.36
CA ILE A 121 -12.56 4.82 -11.67
C ILE A 121 -12.50 3.58 -12.57
N ARG A 122 -12.77 3.72 -13.87
CA ARG A 122 -12.68 2.60 -14.83
C ARG A 122 -11.23 2.17 -15.01
N LEU A 123 -10.30 3.14 -15.11
CA LEU A 123 -8.86 2.88 -15.16
C LEU A 123 -8.38 2.14 -13.92
N ALA A 124 -8.73 2.61 -12.73
CA ALA A 124 -8.35 1.93 -11.49
C ALA A 124 -8.88 0.49 -11.43
N LYS A 125 -10.15 0.26 -11.82
CA LYS A 125 -10.71 -1.10 -11.89
C LYS A 125 -9.95 -1.99 -12.89
N ALA A 126 -9.60 -1.45 -14.06
CA ALA A 126 -8.85 -2.20 -15.07
C ALA A 126 -7.44 -2.55 -14.61
N LEU A 127 -6.74 -1.61 -13.97
CA LEU A 127 -5.41 -1.84 -13.39
C LEU A 127 -5.47 -2.94 -12.33
N PHE A 128 -6.46 -2.89 -11.44
CA PHE A 128 -6.63 -3.92 -10.41
C PHE A 128 -6.89 -5.31 -10.99
N LEU A 129 -7.79 -5.40 -11.98
CA LEU A 129 -8.15 -6.67 -12.60
C LEU A 129 -7.04 -7.27 -13.46
N PHE A 130 -6.08 -6.44 -13.90
CA PHE A 130 -4.94 -6.89 -14.70
C PHE A 130 -3.72 -7.23 -13.82
N SER A 131 -3.52 -6.52 -12.71
CA SER A 131 -2.39 -6.71 -11.80
C SER A 131 -2.56 -7.86 -10.80
N PHE A 132 -3.79 -8.33 -10.58
CA PHE A 132 -4.12 -9.51 -9.78
C PHE A 132 -4.62 -10.65 -10.66
#